data_AF-A0A3L9Y7G6-F1
#
_entry.id   AF-A0A3L9Y7G6-F1
#
_cell.length_a   1.000
_cell.length_b   1.000
_cell.length_c   1.000
_cell.angle_alpha   90.00
_cell.angle_beta   90.00
_cell.angle_gamma   90.00
#
_symmetry.space_group_name_H-M   'P 1'
#
loop_
_entity.id
_entity.type
_entity.pdbx_description
1 polymer ?
#
loop_
_entity_poly.entity_id
_entity_poly.type
_entity_poly.pdbx_seq_one_letter_code
_entity_poly.pdbx_strand_id
1 'polypeptide(L)'
;MAPIARRLGLYAIPLLASLSLPVWAAGPVGLGYLKMGMSKSAIEQGDSSGAIKLLGPLQELKLPTKATVADDYYTTQAVLPFSPDPVKLSLGFKGESLSVINIQLPDEAMENKIRAELEGKYGPPKLDDGRKDEQCIYRNGNSFTLKSGVMSVGWTDEETSTTTALNLVHFQSCPSSLSGDMVRTRPSRSLSIQRRPAPAKASGLF
;
A
#
# COMPACT_ATOMS: atom_id res chain seq x y z
N MET A 1 46.50 53.72 27.76
CA MET A 1 45.21 53.78 27.06
C MET A 1 45.23 52.73 25.94
N ALA A 2 44.47 51.66 26.09
CA ALA A 2 44.32 50.60 25.09
C ALA A 2 42.86 50.11 25.14
N PRO A 3 42.11 50.07 24.02
CA PRO A 3 40.83 49.38 23.99
C PRO A 3 41.02 47.93 23.53
N ILE A 4 40.57 47.00 24.36
CA ILE A 4 40.50 45.56 24.08
C ILE A 4 39.27 45.30 23.22
N ALA A 5 39.49 44.61 22.10
CA ALA A 5 38.49 44.22 21.12
C ALA A 5 37.41 43.31 21.75
N ARG A 6 36.14 43.70 21.57
CA ARG A 6 34.99 42.78 21.58
C ARG A 6 34.75 42.33 20.15
N ARG A 7 34.53 41.04 19.90
CA ARG A 7 33.35 40.54 19.14
C ARG A 7 33.31 39.01 18.99
N LEU A 8 32.14 38.50 19.36
CA LEU A 8 31.35 37.45 18.68
C LEU A 8 31.92 36.03 18.65
N GLY A 9 31.65 35.29 19.72
CA GLY A 9 31.53 33.84 19.65
C GLY A 9 30.28 33.46 18.85
N LEU A 10 30.47 32.87 17.68
CA LEU A 10 29.42 32.17 16.96
C LEU A 10 29.03 30.93 17.78
N TYR A 11 27.81 30.94 18.34
CA TYR A 11 27.17 29.72 18.80
C TYR A 11 26.72 28.93 17.56
N ALA A 12 27.46 27.87 17.25
CA ALA A 12 27.01 26.84 16.31
C ALA A 12 25.88 26.05 16.98
N ILE A 13 24.64 26.35 16.57
CA ILE A 13 23.47 25.52 16.90
C ILE A 13 23.60 24.25 16.06
N PRO A 14 23.66 23.05 16.66
CA PRO A 14 23.60 21.83 15.86
C PRO A 14 22.20 21.73 15.26
N LEU A 15 22.13 21.77 13.94
CA LEU A 15 20.95 21.36 13.19
C LEU A 15 20.60 19.94 13.64
N LEU A 16 19.51 19.78 14.39
CA LEU A 16 18.90 18.48 14.64
C LEU A 16 18.46 17.92 13.28
N ALA A 17 19.31 17.07 12.71
CA ALA A 17 18.94 16.21 11.62
C ALA A 17 17.77 15.34 12.11
N SER A 18 16.57 15.67 11.63
CA SER A 18 15.37 14.86 11.83
C SER A 18 15.64 13.47 11.26
N LEU A 19 15.97 12.51 12.13
CA LEU A 19 16.03 11.09 11.82
C LEU A 19 14.63 10.66 11.37
N SER A 20 14.41 10.62 10.06
CA SER A 20 13.23 9.97 9.47
C SER A 20 13.29 8.50 9.84
N LEU A 21 12.46 8.07 10.80
CA LEU A 21 12.32 6.66 11.12
C LEU A 21 11.95 5.90 9.84
N PRO A 22 12.65 4.81 9.48
CA PRO A 22 12.31 4.04 8.29
C PRO A 22 10.92 3.44 8.49
N VAL A 23 9.95 4.03 7.81
CA VAL A 23 8.54 3.58 7.74
C VAL A 23 8.47 2.17 7.17
N TRP A 24 9.42 1.80 6.34
CA TRP A 24 9.53 0.48 5.76
C TRP A 24 10.58 -0.27 6.58
N ALA A 25 10.17 -1.31 7.32
CA ALA A 25 11.09 -2.24 7.96
C ALA A 25 12.01 -2.90 6.91
N ALA A 26 13.02 -3.66 7.31
CA ALA A 26 14.00 -4.28 6.42
C ALA A 26 13.36 -5.24 5.38
N GLY A 27 12.88 -4.69 4.25
CA GLY A 27 12.19 -5.39 3.17
C GLY A 27 10.73 -4.94 2.96
N PRO A 28 10.08 -5.36 1.85
CA PRO A 28 8.66 -5.16 1.56
C PRO A 28 7.73 -5.96 2.51
N VAL A 29 8.15 -6.16 3.76
CA VAL A 29 7.62 -7.16 4.71
C VAL A 29 6.71 -6.56 5.78
N GLY A 30 6.48 -5.26 5.73
CA GLY A 30 5.67 -4.56 6.72
C GLY A 30 5.67 -3.05 6.54
N LEU A 31 4.88 -2.40 7.38
CA LEU A 31 4.75 -0.96 7.45
C LEU A 31 4.85 -0.52 8.91
N GLY A 32 5.83 0.31 9.25
CA GLY A 32 6.13 0.76 10.60
C GLY A 32 6.33 -0.42 11.54
N TYR A 33 5.52 -0.48 12.59
CA TYR A 33 5.52 -1.61 13.53
C TYR A 33 4.70 -2.81 13.03
N LEU A 34 3.85 -2.65 12.01
CA LEU A 34 3.04 -3.73 11.45
C LEU A 34 3.92 -4.65 10.60
N LYS A 35 4.14 -5.87 11.08
CA LYS A 35 4.99 -6.87 10.42
C LYS A 35 4.21 -8.15 10.14
N MET A 36 4.51 -8.78 9.00
CA MET A 36 3.94 -10.08 8.67
C MET A 36 4.27 -11.14 9.72
N GLY A 37 3.26 -11.87 10.19
CA GLY A 37 3.35 -12.87 11.26
C GLY A 37 2.91 -12.38 12.64
N MET A 38 2.64 -11.08 12.83
CA MET A 38 2.14 -10.57 14.11
C MET A 38 0.73 -11.05 14.42
N SER A 39 0.45 -11.28 15.71
CA SER A 39 -0.91 -11.59 16.16
C SER A 39 -1.78 -10.35 16.25
N LYS A 40 -3.10 -10.55 16.24
CA LYS A 40 -4.07 -9.47 16.41
C LYS A 40 -3.82 -8.68 17.70
N SER A 41 -3.62 -9.38 18.82
CA SER A 41 -3.36 -8.76 20.12
C SER A 41 -2.07 -7.94 20.12
N ALA A 42 -1.01 -8.42 19.47
CA ALA A 42 0.25 -7.67 19.35
C ALA A 42 0.11 -6.39 18.53
N ILE A 43 -0.81 -6.38 17.54
CA ILE A 43 -1.09 -5.19 16.73
C ILE A 43 -1.92 -4.18 17.52
N GLU A 44 -2.93 -4.63 18.25
CA GLU A 44 -3.77 -3.74 19.07
C GLU A 44 -3.02 -3.14 20.27
N GLN A 45 -2.05 -3.87 20.81
CA GLN A 45 -1.12 -3.39 21.85
C GLN A 45 0.08 -2.63 21.27
N GLY A 46 0.13 -2.46 19.95
CA GLY A 46 1.22 -1.80 19.25
C GLY A 46 1.45 -0.37 19.72
N ASP A 47 2.68 0.09 19.54
CA ASP A 47 3.14 1.37 20.06
C ASP A 47 2.37 2.55 19.45
N SER A 48 1.51 3.16 20.27
CA SER A 48 0.70 4.33 19.92
C SER A 48 1.53 5.61 19.68
N SER A 49 2.84 5.56 19.95
CA SER A 49 3.81 6.62 19.69
C SER A 49 4.62 6.45 18.39
N GLY A 50 4.43 5.34 17.68
CA GLY A 50 5.15 5.03 16.45
C GLY A 50 4.68 5.84 15.23
N ALA A 51 5.39 5.67 14.11
CA ALA A 51 5.09 6.32 12.82
C ALA A 51 3.69 5.96 12.26
N ILE A 52 3.08 4.88 12.74
CA ILE A 52 1.72 4.46 12.39
C ILE A 52 0.89 4.47 13.66
N LYS A 53 -0.27 5.12 13.61
CA LYS A 53 -1.20 5.17 14.72
C LYS A 53 -2.57 4.65 14.30
N LEU A 54 -3.03 3.58 14.94
CA LEU A 54 -4.41 3.11 14.77
C LEU A 54 -5.34 4.05 15.53
N LEU A 55 -6.45 4.42 14.91
CA LEU A 55 -7.43 5.35 15.49
C LEU A 55 -8.58 4.63 16.21
N GLY A 56 -8.63 3.30 16.13
CA GLY A 56 -9.65 2.49 16.79
C GLY A 56 -9.33 1.00 16.74
N PRO A 57 -10.12 0.18 17.46
CA PRO A 57 -9.95 -1.27 17.50
C PRO A 57 -10.20 -1.90 16.13
N LEU A 58 -9.68 -3.11 15.93
CA LEU A 58 -9.86 -3.86 14.69
C LEU A 58 -11.29 -4.41 14.61
N GLN A 59 -12.06 -3.93 13.63
CA GLN A 59 -13.43 -4.38 13.37
C GLN A 59 -13.42 -5.47 12.31
N GLU A 60 -14.17 -6.55 12.53
CA GLU A 60 -14.27 -7.64 11.55
C GLU A 60 -14.87 -7.14 10.23
N LEU A 61 -14.20 -7.45 9.12
CA LEU A 61 -14.62 -7.13 7.78
C LEU A 61 -15.04 -8.42 7.06
N LYS A 62 -16.35 -8.62 6.93
CA LYS A 62 -16.88 -9.76 6.17
C LYS A 62 -16.70 -9.51 4.68
N LEU A 63 -15.76 -10.23 4.07
CA LEU A 63 -15.60 -10.24 2.63
C LEU A 63 -16.52 -11.30 1.99
N PRO A 64 -17.10 -11.01 0.83
CA PRO A 64 -18.01 -11.94 0.14
C PRO A 64 -17.32 -13.20 -0.38
N THR A 65 -15.98 -13.23 -0.40
CA THR A 65 -15.19 -14.38 -0.85
C THR A 65 -13.97 -14.54 0.04
N LYS A 66 -13.72 -15.75 0.54
CA LYS A 66 -12.49 -16.06 1.28
C LYS A 66 -11.29 -16.02 0.34
N ALA A 67 -10.31 -15.21 0.67
CA ALA A 67 -9.06 -15.13 -0.10
C ALA A 67 -8.13 -16.29 0.30
N THR A 68 -7.30 -16.78 -0.60
CA THR A 68 -6.31 -17.84 -0.29
C THR A 68 -5.20 -17.38 0.66
N VAL A 69 -5.04 -16.06 0.80
CA VAL A 69 -3.96 -15.41 1.55
C VAL A 69 -4.34 -15.09 3.01
N ALA A 70 -5.63 -15.05 3.35
CA ALA A 70 -6.11 -14.79 4.71
C ALA A 70 -7.50 -15.42 4.92
N ASP A 71 -7.71 -15.94 6.12
CA ASP A 71 -8.97 -16.56 6.53
C ASP A 71 -9.96 -15.48 6.99
N ASP A 72 -9.45 -14.52 7.77
CA ASP A 72 -10.24 -13.45 8.38
C ASP A 72 -9.64 -12.08 8.03
N TYR A 73 -10.53 -11.09 7.86
CA TYR A 73 -10.14 -9.71 7.61
C TYR A 73 -10.70 -8.79 8.68
N TYR A 74 -9.90 -7.80 9.04
CA TYR A 74 -10.28 -6.74 9.95
C TYR A 74 -9.98 -5.38 9.32
N THR A 75 -10.70 -4.35 9.72
CA THR A 75 -10.50 -2.99 9.26
C THR A 75 -10.44 -2.02 10.43
N THR A 76 -9.65 -0.96 10.26
CA THR A 76 -9.60 0.20 11.13
C THR A 76 -9.17 1.42 10.32
N GLN A 77 -9.12 2.59 10.96
CA GLN A 77 -8.48 3.78 10.40
C GLN A 77 -7.10 3.93 11.03
N ALA A 78 -6.13 4.37 10.24
CA ALA A 78 -4.78 4.61 10.70
C ALA A 78 -4.23 5.92 10.13
N VAL A 79 -3.46 6.63 10.94
CA VAL A 79 -2.60 7.72 10.47
C VAL A 79 -1.27 7.10 10.09
N LEU A 80 -0.83 7.39 8.86
CA LEU A 80 0.41 6.88 8.28
C LEU A 80 1.42 8.03 8.13
N PRO A 81 2.72 7.77 8.16
CA PRO A 81 3.73 8.82 8.15
C PRO A 81 3.81 9.58 6.81
N PHE A 82 3.24 9.01 5.75
CA PHE A 82 3.12 9.64 4.43
C PHE A 82 1.73 10.24 4.16
N SER A 83 0.78 10.14 5.11
CA SER A 83 -0.57 10.68 5.01
C SER A 83 -0.94 11.49 6.25
N PRO A 84 -1.18 12.81 6.13
CA PRO A 84 -1.68 13.61 7.26
C PRO A 84 -3.10 13.17 7.67
N ASP A 85 -3.88 12.69 6.71
CA ASP A 85 -5.25 12.26 6.93
C ASP A 85 -5.34 10.78 7.31
N PRO A 86 -6.33 10.39 8.13
CA PRO A 86 -6.63 9.00 8.40
C PRO A 86 -6.96 8.23 7.11
N VAL A 87 -6.29 7.09 6.92
CA VAL A 87 -6.57 6.18 5.81
C VAL A 87 -7.19 4.88 6.32
N LYS A 88 -8.00 4.26 5.47
CA LYS A 88 -8.60 2.97 5.77
C LYS A 88 -7.53 1.88 5.64
N LEU A 89 -7.28 1.20 6.75
CA LEU A 89 -6.40 0.04 6.85
C LEU A 89 -7.27 -1.23 6.93
N SER A 90 -6.90 -2.25 6.17
CA SER A 90 -7.45 -3.58 6.26
C SER A 90 -6.33 -4.59 6.46
N LEU A 91 -6.49 -5.45 7.46
CA LEU A 91 -5.52 -6.46 7.88
C LEU A 91 -6.13 -7.84 7.70
N GLY A 92 -5.45 -8.72 6.97
CA GLY A 92 -5.84 -10.10 6.79
C GLY A 92 -4.98 -11.02 7.64
N PHE A 93 -5.60 -11.98 8.31
CA PHE A 93 -4.95 -12.96 9.15
C PHE A 93 -5.18 -14.37 8.60
N LYS A 94 -4.12 -15.18 8.60
CA LYS A 94 -4.19 -16.61 8.32
C LYS A 94 -3.92 -17.35 9.61
N GLY A 95 -4.93 -18.04 10.14
CA GLY A 95 -4.96 -18.39 11.56
C GLY A 95 -4.76 -17.16 12.45
N GLU A 96 -3.79 -17.20 13.37
CA GLU A 96 -3.50 -16.10 14.29
C GLU A 96 -2.42 -15.13 13.78
N SER A 97 -1.94 -15.29 12.54
CA SER A 97 -0.79 -14.54 12.01
C SER A 97 -1.20 -13.56 10.91
N LEU A 98 -0.74 -12.32 11.02
CA LEU A 98 -0.92 -11.30 9.97
C LEU A 98 -0.25 -11.75 8.67
N SER A 99 -1.04 -11.85 7.60
CA SER A 99 -0.58 -12.27 6.28
C SER A 99 -0.80 -11.21 5.20
N VAL A 100 -1.72 -10.26 5.44
CA VAL A 100 -2.08 -9.21 4.49
C VAL A 100 -2.20 -7.88 5.21
N ILE A 101 -1.59 -6.85 4.62
CA ILE A 101 -1.83 -5.44 4.94
C ILE A 101 -2.36 -4.80 3.66
N ASN A 102 -3.47 -4.08 3.75
CA ASN A 102 -4.06 -3.35 2.64
C ASN A 102 -4.44 -1.94 3.09
N ILE A 103 -4.01 -0.93 2.34
CA ILE A 103 -4.24 0.47 2.64
C ILE A 103 -4.91 1.09 1.42
N GLN A 104 -6.08 1.68 1.64
CA GLN A 104 -6.72 2.49 0.62
C GLN A 104 -5.97 3.82 0.51
N LEU A 105 -5.46 4.13 -0.69
CA LEU A 105 -4.81 5.39 -0.98
C LEU A 105 -5.87 6.40 -1.45
N PRO A 106 -5.82 7.66 -0.97
CA PRO A 106 -6.82 8.67 -1.30
C PRO A 106 -6.67 9.19 -2.74
N ASP A 107 -5.43 9.30 -3.22
CA ASP A 107 -5.13 9.91 -4.51
C ASP A 107 -3.83 9.39 -5.15
N GLU A 108 -3.56 9.87 -6.35
CA GLU A 108 -2.38 9.54 -7.14
C GLU A 108 -1.09 10.17 -6.62
N ALA A 109 -1.17 11.34 -5.98
CA ALA A 109 0.01 12.01 -5.45
C ALA A 109 0.65 11.17 -4.33
N MET A 110 -0.18 10.60 -3.47
CA MET A 110 0.25 9.68 -2.43
C MET A 110 0.80 8.36 -3.00
N GLU A 111 0.14 7.80 -4.02
CA GLU A 111 0.64 6.61 -4.72
C GLU A 111 2.04 6.85 -5.30
N ASN A 112 2.24 7.97 -6.00
CA ASN A 112 3.53 8.32 -6.60
C ASN A 112 4.62 8.55 -5.55
N LYS A 113 4.29 9.16 -4.42
CA LYS A 113 5.22 9.33 -3.30
C LYS A 113 5.66 7.98 -2.73
N ILE A 114 4.72 7.08 -2.46
CA ILE A 114 5.01 5.73 -1.95
C ILE A 114 5.84 4.95 -2.98
N ARG A 115 5.48 5.04 -4.27
CA ARG A 115 6.23 4.41 -5.35
C ARG A 115 7.68 4.86 -5.35
N ALA A 116 7.95 6.16 -5.30
CA ALA A 116 9.31 6.70 -5.29
C ALA A 116 10.11 6.21 -4.07
N GLU A 117 9.49 6.12 -2.88
CA GLU A 117 10.15 5.57 -1.68
C GLU A 117 10.49 4.08 -1.85
N LEU A 118 9.58 3.29 -2.41
CA LEU A 118 9.78 1.86 -2.65
C LEU A 118 10.81 1.61 -3.76
N GLU A 119 10.79 2.40 -4.83
CA GLU A 119 11.78 2.33 -5.92
C GLU A 119 13.19 2.68 -5.43
N GLY A 120 13.31 3.73 -4.63
CA GLY A 120 14.59 4.12 -4.03
C GLY A 120 15.18 3.05 -3.12
N LYS A 121 14.34 2.23 -2.48
CA LYS A 121 14.76 1.21 -1.53
C LYS A 121 14.94 -0.19 -2.12
N TYR A 122 14.10 -0.58 -3.07
CA TYR A 122 14.01 -1.95 -3.61
C TYR A 122 14.29 -2.05 -5.11
N GLY A 123 14.58 -0.92 -5.77
CA GLY A 123 14.81 -0.87 -7.20
C GLY A 123 13.52 -0.82 -8.03
N PRO A 124 13.61 -0.98 -9.36
CA PRO A 124 12.47 -0.83 -10.26
C PRO A 124 11.39 -1.89 -9.98
N PRO A 125 10.09 -1.52 -10.05
CA PRO A 125 9.00 -2.46 -9.80
C PRO A 125 8.78 -3.37 -11.01
N LYS A 126 8.11 -4.50 -10.77
CA LYS A 126 7.49 -5.30 -11.84
C LYS A 126 6.09 -4.76 -12.11
N LEU A 127 5.79 -4.47 -13.38
CA LEU A 127 4.45 -4.08 -13.83
C LEU A 127 3.66 -5.33 -14.24
N ASP A 128 2.46 -5.46 -13.71
CA ASP A 128 1.44 -6.44 -14.10
C ASP A 128 0.18 -5.67 -14.52
N ASP A 129 -0.01 -5.50 -15.83
CA ASP A 129 -1.19 -4.84 -16.38
C ASP A 129 -2.26 -5.87 -16.74
N GLY A 130 -3.08 -6.23 -15.76
CA GLY A 130 -4.22 -7.13 -15.92
C GLY A 130 -5.47 -6.46 -16.51
N ARG A 131 -5.39 -5.22 -17.00
CA ARG A 131 -6.52 -4.55 -17.63
C ARG A 131 -6.81 -5.15 -19.00
N LYS A 132 -8.09 -5.39 -19.27
CA LYS A 132 -8.60 -5.94 -20.53
C LYS A 132 -9.20 -4.84 -21.37
N ASP A 133 -9.09 -5.04 -22.67
CA ASP A 133 -9.75 -4.22 -23.67
C ASP A 133 -11.16 -4.77 -23.90
N GLU A 134 -12.16 -3.92 -23.69
CA GLU A 134 -13.57 -4.17 -23.98
C GLU A 134 -14.00 -3.28 -25.14
N GLN A 135 -14.50 -3.89 -26.21
CA GLN A 135 -14.98 -3.16 -27.36
C GLN A 135 -16.48 -2.84 -27.20
N CYS A 136 -16.81 -1.56 -27.13
CA CYS A 136 -18.18 -1.09 -27.15
C CYS A 136 -18.62 -0.89 -28.60
N ILE A 137 -19.56 -1.70 -29.08
CA ILE A 137 -20.10 -1.64 -30.44
C ILE A 137 -21.54 -1.14 -30.39
N TYR A 138 -21.82 -0.06 -31.11
CA TYR A 138 -23.15 0.54 -31.18
C TYR A 138 -23.88 0.15 -32.46
N ARG A 139 -25.22 0.18 -32.42
CA ARG A 139 -26.07 -0.17 -33.57
C ARG A 139 -25.83 0.70 -34.81
N ASN A 140 -25.29 1.90 -34.63
CA ASN A 140 -24.96 2.80 -35.73
C ASN A 140 -23.58 2.53 -36.36
N GLY A 141 -22.92 1.44 -35.97
CA GLY A 141 -21.61 1.04 -36.49
C GLY A 141 -20.41 1.71 -35.81
N ASN A 142 -20.62 2.66 -34.90
CA ASN A 142 -19.53 3.23 -34.12
C ASN A 142 -19.02 2.21 -33.11
N SER A 143 -17.69 2.19 -32.92
CA SER A 143 -17.10 1.44 -31.83
C SER A 143 -15.94 2.19 -31.19
N PHE A 144 -15.71 1.91 -29.91
CA PHE A 144 -14.52 2.34 -29.19
C PHE A 144 -14.12 1.29 -28.17
N THR A 145 -12.86 1.32 -27.77
CA THR A 145 -12.30 0.38 -26.81
C THR A 145 -12.17 1.04 -25.44
N LEU A 146 -12.66 0.36 -24.42
CA LEU A 146 -12.46 0.69 -23.01
C LEU A 146 -11.40 -0.24 -22.44
N LYS A 147 -10.51 0.29 -21.60
CA LYS A 147 -9.51 -0.52 -20.90
C LYS A 147 -9.86 -0.56 -19.42
N SER A 148 -10.28 -1.72 -18.93
CA SER A 148 -10.79 -1.90 -17.56
C SER A 148 -10.14 -3.11 -16.88
N GLY A 149 -9.98 -3.05 -15.56
CA GLY A 149 -9.38 -4.12 -14.76
C GLY A 149 -8.40 -3.57 -13.72
N VAL A 150 -7.47 -4.43 -13.30
CA VAL A 150 -6.49 -4.11 -12.27
C VAL A 150 -5.12 -3.99 -12.91
N MET A 151 -4.42 -2.92 -12.59
CA MET A 151 -3.00 -2.74 -12.89
C MET A 151 -2.24 -2.72 -11.58
N SER A 152 -1.16 -3.48 -11.48
CA SER A 152 -0.35 -3.59 -10.28
C SER A 152 1.10 -3.31 -10.61
N VAL A 153 1.77 -2.52 -9.77
CA VAL A 153 3.23 -2.40 -9.76
C VAL A 153 3.74 -2.88 -8.42
N GLY A 154 4.71 -3.80 -8.40
CA GLY A 154 5.11 -4.44 -7.16
C GLY A 154 6.54 -4.93 -7.10
N TRP A 155 6.94 -5.22 -5.86
CA TRP A 155 8.23 -5.75 -5.45
C TRP A 155 7.98 -7.05 -4.71
N THR A 156 8.77 -8.07 -5.03
CA THR A 156 8.70 -9.36 -4.35
C THR A 156 10.05 -9.64 -3.73
N ASP A 157 10.02 -9.94 -2.43
CA ASP A 157 11.13 -10.51 -1.70
C ASP A 157 10.99 -12.03 -1.73
N GLU A 158 11.94 -12.69 -2.42
CA GLU A 158 11.93 -14.14 -2.58
C GLU A 158 12.28 -14.88 -1.28
N GLU A 159 13.11 -14.27 -0.40
CA GLU A 159 13.52 -14.89 0.86
C GLU A 159 12.33 -15.05 1.80
N THR A 160 11.51 -14.00 1.89
CA THR A 160 10.34 -13.99 2.77
C THR A 160 9.03 -14.34 2.06
N SER A 161 9.08 -14.61 0.74
CA SER A 161 7.90 -14.80 -0.14
C SER A 161 6.84 -13.71 0.03
N THR A 162 7.29 -12.47 0.26
CA THR A 162 6.42 -11.33 0.53
C THR A 162 6.41 -10.37 -0.65
N THR A 163 5.21 -10.01 -1.09
CA THR A 163 4.99 -9.06 -2.18
C THR A 163 4.39 -7.78 -1.63
N THR A 164 5.01 -6.64 -1.96
CA THR A 164 4.38 -5.31 -1.84
C THR A 164 3.95 -4.86 -3.22
N ALA A 165 2.71 -4.43 -3.38
CA ALA A 165 2.16 -3.97 -4.65
C ALA A 165 1.29 -2.72 -4.45
N LEU A 166 1.45 -1.75 -5.34
CA LEU A 166 0.51 -0.66 -5.55
C LEU A 166 -0.47 -1.10 -6.65
N ASN A 167 -1.75 -1.06 -6.34
CA ASN A 167 -2.82 -1.51 -7.23
C ASN A 167 -3.67 -0.31 -7.65
N LEU A 168 -3.92 -0.23 -8.94
CA LEU A 168 -4.89 0.66 -9.55
C LEU A 168 -6.03 -0.20 -10.11
N VAL A 169 -7.20 -0.05 -9.52
CA VAL A 169 -8.42 -0.70 -9.99
C VAL A 169 -9.23 0.32 -10.77
N HIS A 170 -9.47 0.04 -12.05
CA HIS A 170 -10.18 0.93 -12.95
C HIS A 170 -11.30 0.17 -13.66
N PHE A 171 -12.55 0.43 -13.30
CA PHE A 171 -13.70 -0.18 -13.97
C PHE A 171 -14.42 0.83 -14.84
N GLN A 172 -14.51 0.52 -16.12
CA GLN A 172 -15.32 1.28 -17.06
C GLN A 172 -16.34 0.32 -17.65
N SER A 173 -17.52 0.84 -17.95
CA SER A 173 -18.58 0.09 -18.60
C SER A 173 -18.98 0.83 -19.87
N CYS A 174 -19.35 0.08 -20.91
CA CYS A 174 -19.87 0.66 -22.12
C CYS A 174 -21.12 1.51 -21.81
N PRO A 175 -21.13 2.81 -22.16
CA PRO A 175 -22.32 3.63 -22.02
C PRO A 175 -23.43 3.09 -22.92
N SER A 176 -24.67 3.24 -22.48
CA SER A 176 -25.85 2.72 -23.19
C SER A 176 -26.11 3.41 -24.53
N SER A 177 -25.59 4.62 -24.74
CA SER A 177 -25.61 5.36 -26.00
C SER A 177 -24.34 6.18 -26.19
N LEU A 178 -24.07 6.61 -27.43
CA LEU A 178 -22.93 7.47 -27.77
C LEU A 178 -23.06 8.90 -27.23
N SER A 179 -24.29 9.33 -26.96
CA SER A 179 -24.60 10.64 -26.36
C SER A 179 -24.65 10.60 -24.83
N GLY A 180 -24.62 9.41 -24.24
CA GLY A 180 -24.65 9.22 -22.80
C GLY A 180 -23.26 9.41 -22.20
N ASP A 181 -23.21 10.00 -21.00
CA ASP A 181 -21.98 10.08 -20.24
C ASP A 181 -21.48 8.68 -19.92
N MET A 182 -20.19 8.45 -20.16
CA MET A 182 -19.50 7.25 -19.71
C MET A 182 -19.62 7.17 -18.19
N VAL A 183 -20.10 6.03 -17.66
CA VAL A 183 -20.04 5.77 -16.22
C VAL A 183 -18.57 5.58 -15.84
N ARG A 184 -17.89 6.70 -15.56
CA ARG A 184 -16.52 6.70 -15.06
C ARG A 184 -16.56 6.36 -13.58
N THR A 185 -16.26 5.11 -13.23
CA THR A 185 -15.93 4.84 -11.83
C THR A 185 -14.63 5.57 -11.51
N ARG A 186 -14.57 6.19 -10.32
CA ARG A 186 -13.31 6.77 -9.86
C ARG A 186 -12.34 5.60 -9.64
N PRO A 187 -11.12 5.67 -10.21
CA PRO A 187 -10.14 4.62 -9.99
C PRO A 187 -9.86 4.48 -8.50
N SER A 188 -9.88 3.24 -8.01
CA SER A 188 -9.50 2.92 -6.64
C SER A 188 -8.02 2.58 -6.60
N ARG A 189 -7.29 3.17 -5.65
CA ARG A 189 -5.86 2.97 -5.46
C ARG A 189 -5.60 2.33 -4.13
N SER A 190 -4.75 1.32 -4.08
CA SER A 190 -4.37 0.71 -2.81
C SER A 190 -2.92 0.27 -2.78
N LEU A 191 -2.35 0.28 -1.58
CA LEU A 191 -1.09 -0.39 -1.28
C LEU A 191 -1.43 -1.72 -0.61
N SER A 192 -0.93 -2.82 -1.13
CA SER A 192 -1.08 -4.15 -0.54
C SER A 192 0.28 -4.77 -0.27
N ILE A 193 0.45 -5.29 0.94
CA ILE A 193 1.59 -6.12 1.32
C ILE A 193 1.05 -7.48 1.68
N GLN A 194 1.55 -8.54 1.06
CA GLN A 194 1.04 -9.90 1.23
C GLN A 194 2.17 -10.90 1.31
N ARG A 195 2.15 -11.74 2.34
CA ARG A 195 2.99 -12.94 2.38
C ARG A 195 2.24 -14.07 1.70
N ARG A 196 2.72 -14.53 0.54
CA ARG A 196 2.17 -15.75 -0.06
C ARG A 196 2.66 -16.95 0.77
N PRO A 197 1.81 -17.97 0.97
CA PRO A 197 2.33 -19.26 1.42
C PRO A 197 3.41 -19.69 0.42
N ALA A 198 4.57 -20.11 0.92
CA ALA A 198 5.65 -20.61 0.08
C ALA A 198 5.05 -21.64 -0.89
N PRO A 199 5.40 -21.62 -2.19
CA PRO A 199 4.99 -22.70 -3.08
C PRO A 199 5.39 -24.01 -2.40
N ALA A 200 4.46 -24.95 -2.31
CA ALA A 200 4.79 -26.28 -1.83
C ALA A 200 6.01 -26.71 -2.63
N LYS A 201 7.15 -26.94 -1.95
CA LYS A 201 8.31 -27.53 -2.62
C LYS A 201 7.74 -28.73 -3.34
N ALA A 202 7.82 -28.74 -4.67
CA ALA A 202 7.55 -29.95 -5.42
C ALA A 202 8.52 -30.96 -4.79
N SER A 203 7.98 -31.89 -4.00
CA SER A 203 8.74 -33.00 -3.47
C SER A 203 9.24 -33.73 -4.69
N GLY A 204 10.47 -33.41 -5.09
CA GLY A 204 11.18 -34.10 -6.14
C GLY A 204 11.32 -35.54 -5.68
N LEU A 205 10.40 -36.38 -6.14
CA LEU A 205 10.66 -37.80 -6.31
C LEU A 205 11.57 -37.90 -7.53
N PHE A 206 12.88 -37.80 -7.27
CA PHE A 206 13.89 -38.52 -8.03
C PHE A 206 14.15 -39.84 -7.31
#